data_AF-A0A3C0APR7-F1
#
_entry.id   AF-A0A3C0APR7-F1
#
_cell.length_a   1.000
_cell.length_b   1.000
_cell.length_c   1.000
_cell.angle_alpha   90.00
_cell.angle_beta   90.00
_cell.angle_gamma   90.00
#
_symmetry.space_group_name_H-M   'P 1'
#
loop_
_entity.id
_entity.type
_entity.pdbx_description
1 polymer ?
#
loop_
_entity_poly.entity_id
_entity_poly.type
_entity_poly.pdbx_seq_one_letter_code
_entity_poly.pdbx_strand_id
1 'polypeptide(L)'
;MGLRVIQYRNQSGAKVTRLPSRNRAEDRHPDCGHSKLLGHLLLLCMMLLFFPEDRAQAEEHVDSEAGETIRQLLQKTCFDCHNDDLAEGRLNLQQLNWKLYDQRLRQRWILAYDRIAAGEMPPDRKDLSQADRALLLKKLSQS
;
A
#
# COMPACT_ATOMS: atom_id res chain seq x y z
N MET A 1 -22.53 -15.91 -20.47
CA MET A 1 -22.19 -15.27 -19.18
C MET A 1 -20.88 -15.89 -18.69
N GLY A 2 -19.74 -15.21 -18.92
CA GLY A 2 -18.41 -15.77 -18.62
C GLY A 2 -17.72 -14.97 -17.52
N LEU A 3 -17.42 -15.62 -16.39
CA LEU A 3 -16.64 -15.03 -15.31
C LEU A 3 -15.19 -14.84 -15.77
N ARG A 4 -14.72 -13.60 -15.83
CA ARG A 4 -13.29 -13.29 -16.04
C ARG A 4 -12.56 -13.42 -14.70
N VAL A 5 -11.87 -14.54 -14.54
CA VAL A 5 -10.91 -14.79 -13.46
C VAL A 5 -9.71 -13.89 -13.69
N ILE A 6 -9.42 -12.99 -12.74
CA ILE A 6 -8.20 -12.17 -12.77
C ILE A 6 -7.04 -13.10 -12.41
N GLN A 7 -6.30 -13.56 -13.42
CA GLN A 7 -5.04 -14.27 -13.21
C GLN A 7 -3.93 -13.26 -12.90
N TYR A 8 -3.44 -13.27 -11.66
CA TYR A 8 -2.23 -12.55 -11.28
C TYR A 8 -1.00 -13.43 -11.54
N ARG A 9 -0.16 -13.03 -12.51
CA ARG A 9 1.06 -13.74 -12.91
C ARG A 9 2.23 -13.27 -12.04
N ASN A 10 2.71 -14.13 -11.13
CA ASN A 10 3.90 -13.87 -10.33
C ASN A 10 5.18 -14.14 -11.16
N GLN A 11 6.20 -13.27 -11.00
CA GLN A 11 7.40 -13.25 -11.86
C GLN A 11 8.65 -13.74 -11.12
N SER A 12 8.62 -14.88 -10.43
CA SER A 12 9.82 -15.43 -9.79
C SER A 12 10.35 -16.65 -10.55
N GLY A 13 11.12 -16.39 -11.61
CA GLY A 13 11.87 -17.39 -12.40
C GLY A 13 13.11 -17.93 -11.70
N ALA A 14 13.01 -18.34 -10.43
CA ALA A 14 14.14 -18.93 -9.70
C ALA A 14 14.16 -20.46 -9.87
N LYS A 15 15.11 -20.93 -10.67
CA LYS A 15 15.44 -22.35 -10.88
C LYS A 15 16.14 -22.87 -9.61
N VAL A 16 15.43 -23.60 -8.75
CA VAL A 16 16.05 -24.35 -7.65
C VAL A 16 16.35 -25.76 -8.13
N THR A 17 17.60 -26.00 -8.49
CA THR A 17 18.14 -27.32 -8.79
C THR A 17 18.43 -28.09 -7.51
N ARG A 18 17.82 -29.27 -7.38
CA ARG A 18 18.12 -30.30 -6.40
C ARG A 18 19.36 -31.08 -6.83
N LEU A 19 20.29 -31.37 -5.90
CA LEU A 19 21.21 -32.51 -6.01
C LEU A 19 21.20 -33.37 -4.73
N PRO A 20 21.57 -34.67 -4.80
CA PRO A 20 21.25 -35.66 -3.77
C PRO A 20 22.47 -36.23 -3.00
N SER A 21 22.14 -37.07 -2.01
CA SER A 21 22.91 -38.23 -1.49
C SER A 21 24.00 -37.95 -0.43
N ARG A 22 23.71 -38.25 0.86
CA ARG A 22 24.11 -39.47 1.62
C ARG A 22 25.52 -39.29 2.23
N ASN A 23 25.71 -39.38 3.55
CA ASN A 23 26.06 -40.63 4.25
C ASN A 23 25.92 -40.51 5.78
N ARG A 24 25.55 -41.64 6.39
CA ARG A 24 25.49 -41.96 7.82
C ARG A 24 26.82 -42.62 8.23
N ALA A 25 27.43 -42.16 9.32
CA ALA A 25 28.28 -42.92 10.27
C ALA A 25 28.64 -41.94 11.41
N GLU A 26 28.00 -42.03 12.58
CA GLU A 26 28.50 -42.71 13.78
C GLU A 26 29.78 -42.07 14.36
N ASP A 27 29.66 -41.35 15.49
CA ASP A 27 30.47 -41.65 16.69
C ASP A 27 30.08 -40.80 17.92
N ARG A 28 29.78 -41.54 19.01
CA ARG A 28 30.06 -41.33 20.44
C ARG A 28 29.82 -39.98 21.17
N HIS A 29 28.98 -40.07 22.20
CA HIS A 29 28.98 -39.33 23.49
C HIS A 29 30.35 -39.38 24.22
N PRO A 30 30.52 -38.72 25.39
CA PRO A 30 30.01 -37.43 25.90
C PRO A 30 31.17 -36.55 26.43
N ASP A 31 30.95 -35.25 26.72
CA ASP A 31 31.34 -34.70 28.04
C ASP A 31 30.86 -33.26 28.28
N CYS A 32 30.66 -33.01 29.57
CA CYS A 32 30.01 -31.89 30.25
C CYS A 32 30.82 -30.57 30.19
N GLY A 33 30.15 -29.42 30.02
CA GLY A 33 30.80 -28.10 30.01
C GLY A 33 29.82 -26.93 30.11
N HIS A 34 29.25 -26.74 31.30
CA HIS A 34 28.20 -25.77 31.68
C HIS A 34 28.54 -24.25 31.54
N SER A 35 29.43 -23.81 30.65
CA SER A 35 29.91 -22.41 30.63
C SER A 35 29.55 -21.57 29.39
N LYS A 36 28.85 -22.11 28.38
CA LYS A 36 28.49 -21.34 27.16
C LYS A 36 27.11 -20.66 27.19
N LEU A 37 26.25 -21.04 28.13
CA LEU A 37 24.90 -20.49 28.27
C LEU A 37 24.90 -19.02 28.75
N LEU A 38 25.87 -18.62 29.58
CA LEU A 38 25.95 -17.26 30.12
C LEU A 38 26.39 -16.23 29.07
N GLY A 39 27.30 -16.61 28.17
CA GLY A 39 27.77 -15.75 27.07
C GLY A 39 26.77 -15.61 25.93
N HIS A 40 26.02 -16.66 25.59
CA HIS A 40 24.95 -16.58 24.59
C HIS A 40 23.77 -15.74 25.07
N LEU A 41 23.47 -15.77 26.36
CA LEU A 41 22.40 -14.96 26.94
C LEU A 41 22.70 -13.46 26.86
N LEU A 42 23.96 -13.05 27.07
CA LEU A 42 24.39 -11.64 26.96
C LEU A 42 24.44 -11.15 25.50
N LEU A 43 24.84 -11.99 24.55
CA LEU A 43 24.94 -11.63 23.14
C LEU A 43 23.57 -11.57 22.43
N LEU A 44 22.62 -12.43 22.84
CA LEU A 44 21.21 -12.34 22.45
C LEU A 44 20.54 -11.07 23.01
N CYS A 45 20.90 -10.67 24.23
CA CYS A 45 20.37 -9.47 24.86
C CYS A 45 20.89 -8.19 24.17
N MET A 46 22.15 -8.16 23.73
CA MET A 46 22.68 -7.04 22.94
C MET A 46 22.04 -6.89 21.55
N MET A 47 21.66 -7.98 20.87
CA MET A 47 20.94 -7.90 19.59
C MET A 47 19.50 -7.39 19.74
N LEU A 48 18.88 -7.56 20.91
CA LEU A 48 17.52 -7.08 21.19
C LEU A 48 17.50 -5.67 21.81
N LEU A 49 18.61 -5.21 22.37
CA LEU A 49 18.74 -3.88 22.99
C LEU A 49 19.47 -2.84 22.12
N PHE A 50 19.99 -3.22 20.95
CA PHE A 50 20.61 -2.30 19.97
C PHE A 50 19.75 -2.02 18.72
N PHE A 51 18.53 -2.58 18.65
CA PHE A 51 17.54 -2.25 17.62
C PHE A 51 16.20 -1.73 18.19
N PRO A 52 16.15 -0.84 19.19
CA PRO A 52 15.02 0.06 19.26
C PRO A 52 15.24 1.16 18.20
N GLU A 53 14.17 1.68 17.60
CA GLU A 53 14.19 2.98 16.92
C GLU A 53 14.60 3.11 15.43
N ASP A 54 14.41 2.11 14.55
CA ASP A 54 14.33 2.41 13.09
C ASP A 54 13.27 1.57 12.36
N ARG A 55 12.13 1.33 13.03
CA ARG A 55 10.93 0.75 12.42
C ARG A 55 9.66 1.55 12.67
N ALA A 56 9.77 2.77 13.20
CA ALA A 56 8.62 3.63 13.43
C ALA A 56 8.27 4.53 12.23
N GLN A 57 9.13 4.63 11.21
CA GLN A 57 8.92 5.52 10.06
C GLN A 57 9.10 4.80 8.72
N ALA A 58 8.26 3.80 8.45
CA ALA A 58 8.20 3.21 7.11
C ALA A 58 6.78 3.04 6.54
N GLU A 59 5.74 3.43 7.28
CA GLU A 59 4.35 3.21 6.87
C GLU A 59 3.53 4.49 6.63
N GLU A 60 4.15 5.68 6.54
CA GLU A 60 3.40 6.92 6.29
C GLU A 60 3.71 7.63 4.95
N HIS A 61 4.67 7.12 4.16
CA HIS A 61 5.21 7.87 3.01
C HIS A 61 4.64 7.50 1.62
N VAL A 62 4.03 6.32 1.46
CA VAL A 62 3.51 5.86 0.15
C VAL A 62 2.14 6.50 -0.15
N ASP A 63 1.28 6.62 0.86
CA ASP A 63 -0.03 7.26 0.73
C ASP A 63 0.10 8.75 0.41
N SER A 64 1.16 9.40 0.92
CA SER A 64 1.39 10.83 0.70
C SER A 64 1.78 11.17 -0.74
N GLU A 65 2.55 10.33 -1.43
CA GLU A 65 2.93 10.58 -2.83
C GLU A 65 1.74 10.38 -3.78
N ALA A 66 1.00 9.28 -3.58
CA ALA A 66 -0.22 8.99 -4.33
C ALA A 66 -1.26 10.09 -4.10
N GLY A 67 -1.44 10.49 -2.83
CA GLY A 67 -2.35 11.56 -2.44
C GLY A 67 -2.01 12.92 -3.06
N GLU A 68 -0.74 13.29 -3.12
CA GLU A 68 -0.30 14.54 -3.75
C GLU A 68 -0.55 14.53 -5.26
N THR A 69 -0.20 13.43 -5.94
CA THR A 69 -0.45 13.27 -7.39
C THR A 69 -1.95 13.38 -7.70
N ILE A 70 -2.79 12.76 -6.87
CA ILE A 70 -4.25 12.80 -7.04
C ILE A 70 -4.77 14.21 -6.75
N ARG A 71 -4.26 14.89 -5.72
CA ARG A 71 -4.62 16.27 -5.40
C ARG A 71 -4.33 17.22 -6.57
N GLN A 72 -3.19 17.08 -7.22
CA GLN A 72 -2.83 17.86 -8.42
C GLN A 72 -3.77 17.61 -9.60
N LEU A 73 -4.26 16.37 -9.77
CA LEU A 73 -5.28 16.06 -10.79
C LEU A 73 -6.63 16.70 -10.46
N LEU A 74 -7.05 16.63 -9.19
CA LEU A 74 -8.32 17.19 -8.74
C LEU A 74 -8.35 18.71 -8.77
N GLN A 75 -7.22 19.38 -8.53
CA GLN A 75 -7.10 20.84 -8.60
C GLN A 75 -7.48 21.42 -9.97
N LYS A 76 -7.30 20.65 -11.06
CA LYS A 76 -7.54 21.13 -12.42
C LYS A 76 -9.01 21.22 -12.81
N THR A 77 -9.88 20.47 -12.13
CA THR A 77 -11.27 20.27 -12.59
C THR A 77 -12.28 20.13 -11.45
N CYS A 78 -11.88 19.60 -10.31
CA CYS A 78 -12.82 19.28 -9.23
C CYS A 78 -12.90 20.40 -8.17
N PHE A 79 -11.83 21.18 -8.01
CA PHE A 79 -11.77 22.20 -6.95
C PHE A 79 -12.61 23.43 -7.26
N ASP A 80 -13.01 23.63 -8.51
CA ASP A 80 -13.90 24.74 -8.89
C ASP A 80 -15.27 24.62 -8.21
N CYS A 81 -15.74 23.40 -7.93
CA CYS A 81 -17.03 23.13 -7.27
C CYS A 81 -16.92 22.47 -5.87
N HIS A 82 -15.75 21.95 -5.48
CA HIS A 82 -15.53 21.19 -4.24
C HIS A 82 -14.33 21.72 -3.43
N ASN A 83 -14.37 23.01 -3.09
CA ASN A 83 -13.39 23.69 -2.25
C ASN A 83 -14.00 24.11 -0.88
N ASP A 84 -13.25 24.91 -0.11
CA ASP A 84 -13.69 25.44 1.19
C ASP A 84 -14.90 26.36 1.10
N ASP A 85 -15.02 27.15 0.03
CA ASP A 85 -16.10 28.13 -0.17
C ASP A 85 -17.34 27.50 -0.85
N LEU A 86 -17.09 26.59 -1.78
CA LEU A 86 -18.05 25.87 -2.60
C LEU A 86 -17.90 24.37 -2.29
N ALA A 87 -18.70 23.88 -1.36
CA ALA A 87 -18.74 22.47 -0.96
C ALA A 87 -19.97 21.77 -1.57
N GLU A 88 -20.07 21.78 -2.91
CA GLU A 88 -21.21 21.16 -3.59
C GLU A 88 -21.38 19.69 -3.18
N GLY A 89 -22.64 19.26 -3.01
CA GLY A 89 -22.93 17.90 -2.54
C GLY A 89 -22.33 17.57 -1.15
N ARG A 90 -22.01 18.59 -0.33
CA ARG A 90 -21.34 18.45 0.98
C ARG A 90 -19.96 17.77 0.89
N LEU A 91 -19.31 17.91 -0.26
CA LEU A 91 -17.97 17.41 -0.51
C LEU A 91 -17.00 18.59 -0.63
N ASN A 92 -15.98 18.58 0.21
CA ASN A 92 -14.86 19.49 0.16
C ASN A 92 -13.59 18.66 0.00
N LEU A 93 -12.92 18.79 -1.15
CA LEU A 93 -11.72 18.03 -1.48
C LEU A 93 -10.44 18.68 -0.95
N GLN A 94 -10.48 19.96 -0.58
CA GLN A 94 -9.34 20.64 0.04
C GLN A 94 -9.07 20.09 1.44
N GLN A 95 -10.13 19.81 2.19
CA GLN A 95 -10.09 19.25 3.56
C GLN A 95 -10.13 17.72 3.60
N LEU A 96 -10.48 17.05 2.50
CA LEU A 96 -10.54 15.59 2.46
C LEU A 96 -9.12 15.00 2.38
N ASN A 97 -8.67 14.39 3.47
CA ASN A 97 -7.34 13.81 3.54
C ASN A 97 -7.25 12.48 2.76
N TRP A 98 -6.09 12.25 2.14
CA TRP A 98 -5.75 10.99 1.47
C TRP A 98 -5.25 9.94 2.47
N LYS A 99 -6.12 9.57 3.42
CA LYS A 99 -5.81 8.55 4.44
C LYS A 99 -6.68 7.33 4.20
N LEU A 100 -6.23 6.48 3.27
CA LEU A 100 -6.95 5.27 2.89
C LEU A 100 -6.86 4.17 3.94
N TYR A 101 -6.18 4.36 5.09
CA TYR A 101 -6.31 3.46 6.24
C TYR A 101 -7.56 3.75 7.10
N ASP A 102 -8.11 4.97 7.02
CA ASP A 102 -9.34 5.35 7.70
C ASP A 102 -10.55 4.89 6.88
N GLN A 103 -11.44 4.11 7.49
CA GLN A 103 -12.62 3.58 6.83
C GLN A 103 -13.55 4.68 6.32
N ARG A 104 -13.77 5.75 7.08
CA ARG A 104 -14.67 6.85 6.68
C ARG A 104 -14.11 7.59 5.48
N LEU A 105 -12.81 7.87 5.48
CA LEU A 105 -12.16 8.56 4.36
C LEU A 105 -12.11 7.67 3.11
N ARG A 106 -11.78 6.39 3.25
CA ARG A 106 -11.89 5.42 2.14
C ARG A 106 -13.27 5.40 1.51
N GLN A 107 -14.33 5.29 2.32
CA GLN A 107 -15.70 5.22 1.80
C GLN A 107 -16.07 6.48 1.02
N ARG A 108 -15.60 7.66 1.44
CA ARG A 108 -15.78 8.90 0.69
C ARG A 108 -15.07 8.86 -0.67
N TRP A 109 -13.84 8.35 -0.73
CA TRP A 109 -13.09 8.20 -1.97
C TRP A 109 -13.70 7.17 -2.92
N ILE A 110 -14.24 6.06 -2.40
CA ILE A 110 -14.99 5.06 -3.17
C ILE A 110 -16.23 5.71 -3.81
N LEU A 111 -17.01 6.45 -3.04
CA LEU A 111 -18.18 7.16 -3.58
C LEU A 111 -17.78 8.19 -4.64
N ALA A 112 -16.67 8.91 -4.45
CA ALA A 112 -16.15 9.84 -5.45
C ALA A 112 -15.76 9.10 -6.75
N TYR A 113 -15.05 7.97 -6.63
CA TYR A 113 -14.68 7.11 -7.75
C TYR A 113 -15.92 6.66 -8.53
N ASP A 114 -16.92 6.12 -7.84
CA ASP A 114 -18.14 5.60 -8.46
C ASP A 114 -18.88 6.69 -9.26
N ARG A 115 -18.98 7.90 -8.71
CA ARG A 115 -19.65 9.02 -9.40
C ARG A 115 -18.87 9.52 -10.61
N ILE A 116 -17.53 9.52 -10.55
CA ILE A 116 -16.68 9.83 -11.71
C ILE A 116 -16.82 8.72 -12.77
N ALA A 117 -16.88 7.45 -12.36
CA ALA A 117 -17.06 6.32 -13.27
C ALA A 117 -18.45 6.33 -13.94
N ALA A 118 -19.49 6.70 -13.19
CA ALA A 118 -20.87 6.82 -13.68
C ALA A 118 -21.08 7.99 -14.64
N GLY A 119 -20.14 8.94 -14.74
CA GLY A 119 -20.34 10.13 -15.57
C GLY A 119 -21.09 11.26 -14.87
N GLU A 120 -21.37 11.15 -13.57
CA GLU A 120 -22.10 12.16 -12.80
C GLU A 120 -21.22 13.34 -12.41
N MET A 121 -19.92 13.08 -12.22
CA MET A 121 -18.93 14.11 -11.90
C MET A 121 -17.86 14.19 -13.00
N PRO A 122 -17.53 15.40 -13.47
CA PRO A 122 -18.23 16.68 -13.25
C PRO A 122 -19.63 16.74 -13.91
N PRO A 123 -20.52 17.65 -13.44
CA PRO A 123 -21.89 17.79 -13.97
C PRO A 123 -21.91 18.28 -15.42
N ASP A 124 -21.01 19.19 -15.81
CA ASP A 124 -20.75 19.46 -17.23
C ASP A 124 -19.71 18.45 -17.74
N ARG A 125 -20.10 17.66 -18.75
CA ARG A 125 -19.23 16.66 -19.36
C ARG A 125 -18.04 17.28 -20.10
N LYS A 126 -18.08 18.58 -20.40
CA LYS A 126 -16.98 19.30 -21.07
C LYS A 126 -15.82 19.61 -20.13
N ASP A 127 -16.05 19.68 -18.83
CA ASP A 127 -15.04 20.05 -17.84
C ASP A 127 -13.97 18.95 -17.65
N LEU A 128 -14.34 17.70 -17.93
CA LEU A 128 -13.42 16.56 -17.86
C LEU A 128 -13.49 15.72 -19.14
N SER A 129 -12.41 15.78 -19.93
CA SER A 129 -12.28 14.97 -21.13
C SER A 129 -12.36 13.47 -20.81
N GLN A 130 -12.78 12.65 -21.78
CA GLN A 130 -12.86 11.20 -21.59
C GLN A 130 -11.49 10.58 -21.27
N ALA A 131 -10.41 11.13 -21.83
CA ALA A 131 -9.05 10.68 -21.57
C ALA A 131 -8.62 11.01 -20.13
N ASP A 132 -8.89 12.22 -19.67
CA ASP A 132 -8.55 12.65 -18.30
C ASP A 132 -9.39 11.91 -17.26
N ARG A 133 -10.67 11.65 -17.56
CA ARG A 133 -11.53 10.80 -16.73
C ARG A 133 -10.96 9.40 -16.57
N ALA A 134 -10.53 8.77 -17.66
CA ALA A 134 -9.93 7.45 -17.62
C ALA A 134 -8.60 7.45 -16.84
N LEU A 135 -7.78 8.49 -17.01
CA LEU A 135 -6.53 8.66 -16.27
C LEU A 135 -6.77 8.83 -14.77
N LEU A 136 -7.74 9.67 -14.39
CA LEU A 136 -8.12 9.92 -13.00
C LEU A 136 -8.62 8.63 -12.33
N LEU A 137 -9.54 7.91 -12.97
CA LEU A 137 -10.05 6.64 -12.46
C LEU A 137 -8.93 5.61 -12.31
N LYS A 138 -8.01 5.52 -13.28
CA LYS A 138 -6.86 4.63 -13.18
C LYS A 138 -6.01 4.96 -11.95
N LYS A 139 -5.72 6.25 -11.71
CA LYS A 139 -4.93 6.69 -10.54
C LYS A 139 -5.64 6.41 -9.22
N LEU A 140 -6.94 6.71 -9.13
CA LEU A 140 -7.77 6.43 -7.96
C LEU A 140 -7.86 4.92 -7.65
N SER A 141 -7.87 4.05 -8.68
CA SER A 141 -7.95 2.59 -8.50
C SER A 141 -6.62 1.90 -8.14
N GLN A 142 -5.50 2.62 -8.30
CA GLN A 142 -4.15 2.09 -8.05
C GLN A 142 -3.62 2.42 -6.65
N SER A 143 -4.43 3.13 -5.86
CA SER A 143 -4.16 3.49 -4.47
C SER A 143 -4.97 2.62 -3.52
#